data_AF-A0A7C2FY44-F1
#
_entry.id   AF-A0A7C2FY44-F1
#
_cell.length_a   1.000
_cell.length_b   1.000
_cell.length_c   1.000
_cell.angle_alpha   90.00
_cell.angle_beta   90.00
_cell.angle_gamma   90.00
#
_symmetry.space_group_name_H-M   'P 1'
#
loop_
_entity.id
_entity.type
_entity.pdbx_description
1 polymer ?
#
loop_
_entity_poly.entity_id
_entity_poly.type
_entity_poly.pdbx_seq_one_letter_code
_entity_poly.pdbx_strand_id
1 'polypeptide(L)'
;MVYVIEIDGFKYYACSICGLIYESEEAASKCEEFCKNNPGKCNIQIMKESIGYLEQAESGSFNVKFKVLAKGKRLKPVYKICKHRLNIYKVC
;
A
#
# COMPACT_ATOMS: atom_id res chain seq x y z
N MET A 1 9.89 -0.10 -9.03
CA MET A 1 8.90 -1.15 -9.30
C MET A 1 7.93 -1.10 -8.14
N VAL A 2 6.63 -1.26 -8.33
CA VAL A 2 5.67 -1.24 -7.22
C VAL A 2 5.07 -2.63 -7.02
N TYR A 3 4.64 -2.94 -5.80
CA TYR A 3 3.78 -4.08 -5.55
C TYR A 3 2.35 -3.73 -5.96
N VAL A 4 1.65 -4.69 -6.55
CA VAL A 4 0.21 -4.64 -6.77
C VAL A 4 -0.44 -5.56 -5.75
N ILE A 5 -1.43 -5.02 -5.04
CA ILE A 5 -2.19 -5.70 -4.00
C ILE A 5 -3.64 -5.76 -4.48
N GLU A 6 -4.11 -6.97 -4.79
CA GLU A 6 -5.51 -7.20 -5.19
C GLU A 6 -6.30 -7.81 -4.02
N ILE A 7 -7.38 -7.13 -3.63
CA ILE A 7 -8.28 -7.53 -2.55
C ILE A 7 -9.71 -7.35 -3.05
N ASP A 8 -10.46 -8.45 -3.19
CA ASP A 8 -11.89 -8.42 -3.55
C ASP A 8 -12.20 -7.63 -4.83
N GLY A 9 -11.31 -7.74 -5.82
CA GLY A 9 -11.43 -7.02 -7.10
C GLY A 9 -10.98 -5.55 -7.04
N PHE A 10 -10.62 -5.04 -5.87
CA PHE A 10 -9.94 -3.76 -5.73
C PHE A 10 -8.44 -3.93 -5.92
N LYS A 11 -7.84 -2.97 -6.62
CA LYS A 11 -6.41 -2.93 -6.88
C LYS A 11 -5.79 -1.76 -6.13
N TYR A 12 -4.76 -2.06 -5.35
CA TYR A 12 -3.94 -1.09 -4.63
C TYR A 12 -2.48 -1.25 -5.02
N TYR A 13 -1.68 -0.24 -4.74
CA TYR A 13 -0.27 -0.20 -5.16
C TYR A 13 0.60 0.17 -3.97
N ALA A 14 1.69 -0.55 -3.76
CA ALA A 14 2.61 -0.26 -2.67
C ALA A 14 4.03 -0.02 -3.17
N CYS A 15 4.71 0.98 -2.58
CA CYS A 15 6.13 1.19 -2.80
C CYS A 15 6.91 -0.07 -2.38
N SER A 16 7.81 -0.55 -3.24
CA SER A 16 8.56 -1.78 -2.95
C SER A 16 9.69 -1.58 -1.94
N ILE A 17 10.07 -0.32 -1.69
CA ILE A 17 11.15 0.07 -0.79
C ILE A 17 10.62 0.34 0.62
N CYS A 18 9.57 1.16 0.74
CA CYS A 18 9.07 1.61 2.04
C CYS A 18 7.72 0.98 2.45
N GLY A 19 7.08 0.23 1.55
CA GLY A 19 5.84 -0.48 1.83
C GLY A 19 4.58 0.38 1.93
N LEU A 20 4.64 1.70 1.77
CA LEU A 20 3.43 2.55 1.81
C LEU A 20 2.45 2.18 0.69
N ILE A 21 1.16 2.05 1.04
CA ILE A 21 0.08 1.65 0.15
C ILE A 21 -0.72 2.87 -0.33
N TYR A 22 -1.08 2.88 -1.61
CA TYR A 22 -1.80 3.93 -2.33
C TYR A 22 -2.96 3.37 -3.16
N GLU A 23 -3.98 4.18 -3.42
CA GLU A 23 -5.10 3.83 -4.32
C GLU A 23 -4.70 3.87 -5.81
N SER A 24 -3.63 4.58 -6.18
CA SER A 24 -3.18 4.70 -7.57
C SER A 24 -1.73 4.27 -7.77
N GLU A 25 -1.46 3.72 -8.95
CA GLU A 25 -0.11 3.32 -9.37
C GLU A 25 0.84 4.52 -9.47
N GLU A 26 0.33 5.66 -9.92
CA GLU A 26 1.09 6.90 -10.05
C GLU A 26 1.65 7.37 -8.70
N ALA A 27 0.82 7.37 -7.65
CA ALA A 27 1.26 7.80 -6.32
C ALA A 27 2.29 6.84 -5.73
N ALA A 28 2.09 5.52 -5.89
CA ALA A 28 3.07 4.52 -5.48
C ALA A 28 4.39 4.65 -6.25
N SER A 29 4.32 4.94 -7.56
CA SER A 29 5.49 5.12 -8.42
C SER A 29 6.28 6.37 -8.07
N LYS A 30 5.59 7.49 -7.75
CA LYS A 30 6.23 8.70 -7.23
C LYS A 30 6.94 8.44 -5.88
N CYS A 31 6.31 7.66 -4.99
CA CYS A 31 6.92 7.26 -3.73
C CYS A 31 8.19 6.41 -3.97
N GLU A 32 8.09 5.42 -4.84
CA GLU A 32 9.18 4.52 -5.22
C GLU A 32 10.36 5.29 -5.82
N GLU A 33 10.12 6.18 -6.78
CA GLU A 33 11.16 7.02 -7.39
C GLU A 33 11.85 7.91 -6.34
N PHE A 34 11.07 8.53 -5.46
CA PHE A 34 11.63 9.33 -4.37
C PHE A 34 12.52 8.49 -3.46
N CYS A 35 12.06 7.30 -3.04
CA CYS A 35 12.82 6.40 -2.17
C CYS A 35 14.11 5.90 -2.83
N LYS A 36 14.10 5.60 -4.14
CA LYS A 36 15.32 5.24 -4.89
C LYS A 36 16.35 6.35 -4.90
N ASN A 37 15.90 7.59 -5.12
CA ASN A 37 16.79 8.75 -5.23
C ASN A 37 17.22 9.31 -3.85
N ASN A 38 16.51 8.95 -2.78
CA ASN A 38 16.72 9.48 -1.43
C ASN A 38 16.66 8.37 -0.37
N PRO A 39 17.66 7.47 -0.33
CA PRO A 39 17.66 6.36 0.62
C PRO A 39 17.60 6.86 2.07
N GLY A 40 16.75 6.22 2.89
CA GLY A 40 16.53 6.58 4.30
C GLY A 40 15.69 7.85 4.53
N LYS A 41 15.20 8.51 3.47
CA LYS A 41 14.33 9.69 3.58
C LYS A 41 12.91 9.38 3.11
N CYS A 42 11.97 10.17 3.57
CA CYS A 42 10.55 10.08 3.17
C CYS A 42 10.05 11.44 2.69
N ASN A 43 9.30 11.44 1.59
CA ASN A 43 8.60 12.64 1.13
C ASN A 43 7.27 12.76 1.90
N ILE A 44 7.17 13.76 2.76
CA ILE A 44 6.01 13.96 3.65
C ILE A 44 4.72 14.22 2.88
N GLN A 45 4.77 14.87 1.72
CA GLN A 45 3.56 15.12 0.91
C GLN A 45 3.00 13.80 0.38
N ILE A 46 3.84 12.99 -0.25
CA ILE A 46 3.47 11.68 -0.79
C ILE A 46 3.07 10.73 0.35
N MET A 47 3.74 10.79 1.50
CA MET A 47 3.40 9.97 2.66
C MET A 47 1.97 10.21 3.17
N LYS A 48 1.47 11.45 3.14
CA LYS A 48 0.13 11.80 3.64
C LYS A 48 -1.00 11.15 2.84
N GLU A 49 -0.75 10.84 1.58
CA GLU A 49 -1.71 10.17 0.69
C GLU A 49 -1.78 8.66 0.94
N SER A 50 -0.83 8.08 1.69
CA SER A 50 -0.82 6.65 1.95
C SER A 50 -2.04 6.22 2.79
N ILE A 51 -2.72 5.19 2.31
CA ILE A 51 -3.91 4.58 2.93
C ILE A 51 -3.57 3.36 3.79
N GLY A 52 -2.31 2.97 3.84
CA GLY A 52 -1.86 1.79 4.58
C GLY A 52 -0.36 1.53 4.43
N TYR A 53 0.07 0.38 4.93
CA TYR A 53 1.41 -0.12 4.73
C TYR A 53 1.44 -1.65 4.56
N LEU A 54 2.38 -2.09 3.74
CA LEU A 54 2.73 -3.47 3.45
C LEU A 54 3.98 -3.82 4.23
N GLU A 55 3.92 -4.88 5.03
CA GLU A 55 5.03 -5.34 5.88
C GLU A 55 5.33 -6.80 5.53
N GLN A 56 6.59 -7.12 5.28
CA GLN A 56 7.01 -8.50 5.03
C GLN A 56 7.27 -9.19 6.39
N ALA A 57 6.61 -10.31 6.63
CA ALA A 57 6.81 -11.14 7.81
C ALA A 57 7.94 -12.15 7.59
N GLU A 58 8.52 -12.64 8.67
CA GLU A 58 9.69 -13.55 8.68
C GLU A 58 9.48 -14.86 7.91
N SER A 59 8.22 -15.28 7.71
CA SER A 59 7.85 -16.50 6.97
C SER A 59 7.71 -16.31 5.45
N GLY A 60 8.09 -15.14 4.92
CA GLY A 60 7.87 -14.80 3.50
C GLY A 60 6.42 -14.42 3.18
N SER A 61 5.55 -14.34 4.20
CA SER A 61 4.20 -13.80 4.08
C SER A 61 4.21 -12.27 4.16
N PHE A 62 3.16 -11.62 3.66
CA PHE A 62 3.00 -10.18 3.71
C PHE A 62 1.77 -9.82 4.56
N ASN A 63 1.95 -8.88 5.48
CA ASN A 63 0.89 -8.24 6.24
C ASN A 63 0.47 -6.96 5.54
N VAL A 64 -0.83 -6.83 5.26
CA VAL A 64 -1.42 -5.62 4.69
C VAL A 64 -2.21 -4.91 5.79
N LYS A 65 -1.84 -3.66 6.10
CA LYS A 65 -2.47 -2.89 7.18
C LYS A 65 -3.01 -1.58 6.62
N PHE A 66 -4.33 -1.41 6.62
CA PHE A 66 -4.99 -0.19 6.19
C PHE A 66 -5.22 0.77 7.35
N LYS A 67 -5.10 2.07 7.09
CA LYS A 67 -5.44 3.13 8.04
C LYS A 67 -6.96 3.28 8.10
N VAL A 68 -7.53 3.21 9.30
CA VAL A 68 -8.95 3.52 9.54
C VAL A 68 -9.06 5.01 9.87
N LEU A 69 -9.72 5.78 9.00
CA LEU A 69 -9.99 7.20 9.26
C LEU A 69 -11.22 7.32 10.18
N ALA A 70 -11.06 7.95 11.34
CA ALA A 70 -12.18 8.20 12.25
C ALA A 70 -13.15 9.25 11.65
N LYS A 71 -14.44 8.89 11.56
CA LYS A 71 -15.67 9.70 11.32
C LYS A 71 -15.55 10.92 10.38
N GLY A 72 -16.20 10.82 9.21
CA GLY A 72 -16.69 11.98 8.45
C GLY A 72 -16.32 12.03 6.97
N LYS A 73 -15.28 11.30 6.56
CA LYS A 73 -15.03 10.98 5.13
C LYS A 73 -15.52 9.56 4.91
N ARG A 74 -16.37 9.34 3.89
CA ARG A 74 -16.93 8.02 3.53
C ARG A 74 -15.85 6.95 3.68
N LEU A 75 -15.94 6.18 4.78
CA LEU A 75 -15.24 4.92 4.87
C LEU A 75 -15.91 4.05 3.81
N LYS A 76 -15.25 3.87 2.65
CA LYS A 76 -15.54 2.72 1.78
C LYS A 76 -15.51 1.50 2.71
N PRO A 77 -16.54 0.64 2.68
CA PRO A 77 -16.82 -0.33 3.72
C PRO A 77 -15.53 -1.02 4.16
N VAL A 78 -15.18 -0.85 5.44
CA VAL A 78 -14.05 -1.53 6.06
C VAL A 78 -14.45 -3.00 6.07
N TYR A 79 -13.96 -3.73 5.08
CA TYR A 79 -14.33 -5.11 4.79
C TYR A 79 -14.20 -5.97 6.05
N LYS A 80 -15.24 -6.73 6.36
CA LYS A 80 -15.17 -7.81 7.35
C LYS A 80 -14.42 -8.96 6.68
N ILE A 81 -13.09 -9.01 6.82
CA ILE A 81 -12.24 -10.04 6.20
C ILE A 81 -12.48 -11.38 6.91
N CYS A 82 -13.58 -12.05 6.57
CA CYS A 82 -13.83 -13.44 6.93
C CYS A 82 -13.49 -14.29 5.70
N LYS A 83 -12.21 -14.65 5.53
CA LYS A 83 -11.64 -15.53 4.47
C LYS A 83 -11.82 -15.03 3.02
N HIS A 84 -10.92 -14.17 2.54
CA HIS A 84 -10.94 -13.67 1.15
C HIS A 84 -9.58 -13.90 0.46
N ARG A 85 -9.56 -13.91 -0.87
CA ARG A 85 -8.36 -14.16 -1.69
C ARG A 85 -7.53 -12.87 -1.79
N LEU A 86 -6.35 -12.86 -1.18
CA LEU A 86 -5.37 -11.79 -1.25
C LEU A 86 -4.27 -12.20 -2.24
N ASN A 87 -4.07 -11.43 -3.30
CA ASN A 87 -2.95 -11.62 -4.23
C ASN A 87 -2.00 -10.43 -4.15
N ILE A 88 -0.71 -10.70 -3.98
CA ILE A 88 0.34 -9.68 -3.97
C ILE A 88 1.41 -10.08 -4.98
N TYR A 89 1.69 -9.23 -5.96
CA TYR A 89 2.67 -9.51 -7.00
C TYR A 89 3.39 -8.22 -7.43
N LYS A 90 4.53 -8.36 -8.11
CA LYS A 90 5.23 -7.24 -8.74
C LYS A 90 4.93 -7.24 -10.24
N VAL A 91 4.69 -6.07 -10.80
CA VAL A 91 4.65 -5.90 -12.26
C VAL A 91 6.07 -5.58 -12.72
N CYS A 92 6.52 -6.29 -13.75
CA CYS A 92 7.84 -6.14 -14.36
C CYS A 92 7.97 -4.81 -15.10
#